data_AF-A0A3M1LEH0-F1
#
_entry.id   AF-A0A3M1LEH0-F1
#
_cell.length_a   1.000
_cell.length_b   1.000
_cell.length_c   1.000
_cell.angle_alpha   90.00
_cell.angle_beta   90.00
_cell.angle_gamma   90.00
#
_symmetry.space_group_name_H-M   'P 1'
#
loop_
_entity.id
_entity.type
_entity.pdbx_description
1 polymer ?
#
loop_
_entity_poly.entity_id
_entity_poly.type
_entity_poly.pdbx_seq_one_letter_code
_entity_poly.pdbx_strand_id
1 'polypeptide(L)'
;HLQSGFDFKVIPESQLAIPVILRTGYGHSKFYFDLWLEGFHTPSAGVDARVNAGEGSSYLRFGGTFYYPLTPWLGAFVGGAHFITGRNIGKASRVNVGTVLRLGQ
;
A
#
# COMPACT_ATOMS: atom_id res chain seq x y z
N HIS A 1 7.83 -5.95 -16.39
CA HIS A 1 7.65 -7.08 -15.47
C HIS A 1 6.34 -6.85 -14.71
N LEU A 2 5.36 -7.75 -14.80
CA LEU A 2 4.10 -7.67 -14.04
C LEU A 2 4.28 -8.53 -12.78
N GLN A 3 4.06 -7.96 -11.58
CA GLN A 3 4.22 -8.66 -10.32
C GLN A 3 2.90 -8.60 -9.52
N SER A 4 2.11 -9.67 -9.57
CA SER A 4 0.94 -9.84 -8.70
C SER A 4 1.35 -10.57 -7.41
N GLY A 5 0.70 -10.24 -6.29
CA GLY A 5 0.95 -10.88 -5.00
C GLY A 5 -0.28 -10.85 -4.11
N PHE A 6 -0.43 -11.87 -3.27
CA PHE A 6 -1.43 -11.92 -2.20
C PHE A 6 -0.72 -11.75 -0.87
N ASP A 7 -1.21 -10.84 -0.03
CA ASP A 7 -0.69 -10.60 1.32
C ASP A 7 -1.77 -10.96 2.34
N PHE A 8 -1.40 -11.53 3.47
CA PHE A 8 -2.33 -11.89 4.55
C PHE A 8 -1.87 -11.20 5.83
N LYS A 9 -2.63 -10.22 6.30
CA LYS A 9 -2.34 -9.52 7.54
C LYS A 9 -3.24 -10.01 8.66
N VAL A 10 -2.67 -10.77 9.60
CA VAL A 10 -3.38 -11.22 10.81
C VAL A 10 -3.36 -10.08 11.83
N ILE A 11 -4.53 -9.51 12.13
CA ILE A 11 -4.71 -8.48 13.17
C ILE A 11 -5.32 -9.19 14.40
N PRO A 12 -4.81 -8.97 15.62
CA PRO A 12 -5.26 -9.67 16.82
C PRO A 12 -6.61 -9.12 17.30
N GLU A 13 -7.67 -9.54 16.64
CA GLU A 13 -9.05 -9.67 17.11
C GLU A 13 -9.79 -10.31 15.93
N SER A 14 -9.97 -11.64 16.03
CA SER A 14 -10.60 -12.59 15.10
C SER A 14 -11.50 -12.04 13.97
N GLN A 15 -10.93 -11.35 12.98
CA GLN A 15 -11.65 -10.92 11.78
C GLN A 15 -10.74 -11.07 10.57
N LEU A 16 -11.18 -11.92 9.64
CA LEU A 16 -10.46 -12.28 8.41
C LEU A 16 -10.44 -11.07 7.47
N ALA A 17 -9.47 -10.18 7.59
CA ALA A 17 -9.26 -9.12 6.61
C ALA A 17 -8.60 -9.69 5.35
N ILE A 18 -9.19 -9.48 4.18
CA ILE A 18 -8.61 -9.90 2.90
C ILE A 18 -8.12 -8.66 2.15
N PRO A 19 -6.81 -8.34 2.22
CA PRO A 19 -6.21 -7.38 1.31
C PRO A 19 -5.87 -8.07 -0.01
N VAL A 20 -6.33 -7.48 -1.11
CA VAL A 20 -5.93 -7.86 -2.47
C VAL A 20 -5.14 -6.70 -3.06
N ILE A 21 -3.90 -6.96 -3.46
CA ILE A 21 -3.03 -5.94 -4.08
C ILE A 21 -2.61 -6.38 -5.48
N LEU A 22 -2.93 -5.53 -6.45
CA LEU A 22 -2.36 -5.62 -7.79
C LEU A 22 -1.21 -4.61 -7.86
N ARG A 23 -0.02 -5.06 -8.27
CA ARG A 23 1.14 -4.20 -8.45
C ARG A 23 1.75 -4.39 -9.83
N THR A 24 2.24 -3.31 -10.40
CA THR A 24 3.00 -3.32 -11.65
C THR A 24 4.10 -2.29 -11.57
N GLY A 25 5.24 -2.57 -12.18
CA GLY A 25 6.37 -1.66 -12.12
C GLY A 25 7.36 -1.86 -13.26
N TYR A 26 8.20 -0.85 -13.41
CA TYR A 26 9.25 -0.83 -14.42
C TYR A 26 10.55 -0.37 -13.78
N GLY A 27 11.57 -1.23 -13.93
CA GLY A 27 12.94 -0.93 -13.56
C GLY A 27 13.75 -0.59 -14.80
N HIS A 28 14.40 0.57 -14.77
CA HIS A 28 15.41 1.01 -15.71
C HIS A 28 16.76 1.12 -14.98
N SER A 29 17.87 1.20 -15.72
CA SER A 29 19.20 1.39 -15.14
C SER A 29 19.36 2.69 -14.33
N LYS A 30 18.45 3.65 -14.53
CA LYS A 30 18.49 5.00 -13.94
C LYS A 30 17.31 5.34 -13.06
N PHE A 31 16.27 4.51 -12.99
CA PHE A 31 15.09 4.77 -12.17
C PHE A 31 14.26 3.50 -12.05
N TYR A 32 13.42 3.46 -11.02
CA TYR A 32 12.39 2.45 -10.86
C TYR A 32 11.08 3.15 -10.55
N PHE A 33 9.98 2.63 -11.06
CA PHE A 33 8.67 3.04 -10.57
C PHE A 33 7.73 1.85 -10.45
N ASP A 34 6.80 1.96 -9.53
CA ASP A 34 5.70 1.03 -9.36
C ASP A 34 4.38 1.76 -9.14
N LEU A 35 3.32 1.12 -9.60
CA LEU A 35 1.94 1.49 -9.34
C LEU A 35 1.25 0.29 -8.71
N TRP A 36 0.36 0.55 -7.78
CA TRP A 36 -0.40 -0.49 -7.11
C TRP A 36 -1.84 -0.05 -6.84
N LEU A 37 -2.73 -1.04 -6.83
CA LEU A 37 -4.12 -0.92 -6.45
C LEU A 37 -4.38 -1.93 -5.34
N GLU A 38 -4.89 -1.46 -4.22
CA GLU A 38 -5.18 -2.27 -3.05
C GLU A 38 -6.67 -2.16 -2.71
N GLY A 39 -7.34 -3.31 -2.75
CA GLY A 39 -8.68 -3.50 -2.20
C GLY A 39 -8.58 -4.18 -0.85
N PHE A 40 -9.27 -3.65 0.14
CA PHE A 40 -9.35 -4.23 1.48
C PHE A 40 -10.81 -4.44 1.84
N HIS A 41 -11.12 -5.65 2.31
CA HIS A 41 -12.45 -6.00 2.75
C HIS A 41 -12.39 -6.86 4.02
N THR A 42 -13.18 -6.47 5.02
CA THR A 42 -13.42 -7.29 6.21
C THR A 42 -14.85 -7.86 6.14
N PRO A 43 -15.02 -9.19 5.99
CA PRO A 43 -16.31 -9.85 6.05
C PRO A 43 -16.72 -9.98 7.52
N SER A 44 -17.29 -8.92 8.08
CA SER A 44 -17.97 -8.98 9.38
C SER A 44 -19.33 -8.32 9.26
N ALA A 45 -20.37 -9.12 9.54
CA ALA A 45 -21.77 -8.72 9.55
C ALA A 45 -22.14 -8.31 10.98
N GLY A 46 -22.22 -7.01 11.24
CA GLY A 46 -22.65 -6.49 12.53
C GLY A 46 -22.96 -5.00 12.40
N VAL A 47 -24.23 -4.66 12.57
CA VAL A 47 -24.72 -3.28 12.66
C VAL A 47 -24.01 -2.63 13.86
N ASP A 48 -23.29 -1.53 13.62
CA ASP A 48 -22.69 -0.68 14.65
C ASP A 48 -21.55 -1.27 15.50
N ALA A 49 -20.66 -2.07 14.91
CA ALA A 49 -19.41 -2.47 15.56
C ALA A 49 -18.37 -1.30 15.51
N ARG A 50 -17.64 -1.11 16.60
CA ARG A 50 -16.99 0.17 16.98
C ARG A 50 -15.97 0.65 15.92
N VAL A 51 -16.03 1.95 15.58
CA VAL A 51 -15.08 2.66 14.68
C VAL A 51 -13.61 2.53 15.12
N ASN A 52 -13.36 2.11 16.36
CA ASN A 52 -12.03 2.05 16.96
C ASN A 52 -11.14 0.89 16.47
N ALA A 53 -11.66 -0.12 15.75
CA ALA A 53 -10.88 -1.29 15.32
C ALA A 53 -10.91 -1.58 13.80
N GLY A 54 -11.53 -0.71 12.99
CA GLY A 54 -11.62 -0.92 11.53
C GLY A 54 -12.61 -2.03 11.12
N GLU A 55 -13.49 -2.46 12.02
CA GLU A 55 -14.53 -3.46 11.74
C GLU A 55 -15.53 -2.97 10.68
N GLY A 56 -15.89 -3.85 9.75
CA GLY A 56 -16.77 -3.52 8.62
C GLY A 56 -16.21 -2.44 7.68
N SER A 57 -14.91 -2.14 7.78
CA SER A 57 -14.23 -1.21 6.90
C SER A 57 -13.90 -1.90 5.59
N SER A 58 -14.19 -1.20 4.51
CA SER A 58 -13.76 -1.60 3.18
C SER A 58 -13.14 -0.39 2.52
N TYR A 59 -12.07 -0.59 1.78
CA TYR A 59 -11.48 0.49 1.01
C TYR A 59 -10.90 0.00 -0.29
N LEU A 60 -10.89 0.90 -1.26
CA LEU A 60 -10.10 0.78 -2.46
C LEU A 60 -9.16 1.97 -2.48
N ARG A 61 -7.85 1.71 -2.55
CA ARG A 61 -6.84 2.75 -2.70
C ARG A 61 -5.88 2.39 -3.81
N PHE A 62 -5.37 3.41 -4.48
CA PHE A 62 -4.27 3.25 -5.42
C PHE A 62 -3.08 4.07 -4.94
N GLY A 63 -1.91 3.71 -5.40
CA GLY A 63 -0.71 4.45 -5.12
C GLY A 63 0.42 4.05 -6.04
N GLY A 64 1.58 4.60 -5.75
CA GLY A 64 2.79 4.29 -6.48
C GLY A 64 4.00 4.89 -5.81
N THR A 65 5.15 4.43 -6.27
CA THR A 65 6.45 4.91 -5.83
C THR A 65 7.31 5.15 -7.06
N PHE A 66 8.06 6.24 -7.03
CA PHE A 66 9.14 6.52 -7.95
C PHE A 66 10.44 6.54 -7.17
N TYR A 67 11.42 5.79 -7.63
CA TYR A 67 12.75 5.68 -7.05
C TYR A 67 13.81 6.10 -8.07
N TYR A 68 14.79 6.86 -7.59
CA TYR A 68 15.93 7.31 -8.38
C TYR A 68 17.25 7.04 -7.64
N PRO A 69 18.17 6.23 -8.20
CA PRO A 69 19.52 6.09 -7.67
C PRO A 69 20.30 7.38 -7.92
N LEU A 70 20.71 8.06 -6.85
CA LEU A 70 21.53 9.28 -6.91
C LEU A 70 23.02 8.91 -7.06
N THR A 71 23.45 7.88 -6.32
CA THR A 71 24.80 7.30 -6.38
C THR A 71 24.70 5.77 -6.26
N PRO A 72 25.79 5.00 -6.45
CA PRO A 72 25.77 3.55 -6.25
C PRO A 72 25.36 3.09 -4.85
N TRP A 73 25.42 3.98 -3.85
CA TRP A 73 25.11 3.68 -2.45
C TRP A 73 23.94 4.49 -1.87
N LEU A 74 23.43 5.50 -2.60
CA LEU A 74 22.34 6.36 -2.18
C LEU A 74 21.27 6.46 -3.27
N GLY A 75 20.02 6.26 -2.88
CA GLY A 75 18.86 6.57 -3.71
C GLY A 75 17.84 7.42 -2.97
N ALA A 76 16.94 8.03 -3.72
CA ALA A 76 15.78 8.74 -3.19
C ALA A 76 14.50 8.14 -3.77
N PHE A 77 13.41 8.23 -3.01
CA PHE A 77 12.09 7.87 -3.50
C PHE A 77 11.06 8.91 -3.10
N VAL A 78 10.04 9.03 -3.94
CA VAL A 78 8.80 9.73 -3.66
C VAL A 78 7.66 8.78 -3.99
N GLY A 79 6.67 8.71 -3.11
CA GLY A 79 5.52 7.86 -3.30
C GLY A 79 4.27 8.52 -2.77
N GLY A 80 3.14 7.98 -3.19
CA GLY A 80 1.86 8.48 -2.76
C GLY A 80 0.79 7.41 -2.85
N ALA A 81 -0.29 7.62 -2.11
CA ALA A 81 -1.48 6.79 -2.15
C ALA A 81 -2.72 7.62 -1.91
N HIS A 82 -3.82 7.22 -2.52
CA HIS A 82 -5.11 7.88 -2.39
C HIS A 82 -6.24 6.85 -2.28
N PHE A 83 -7.14 7.05 -1.33
CA PHE A 83 -8.36 6.26 -1.19
C PHE A 83 -9.40 6.68 -2.23
N ILE A 84 -9.74 5.78 -3.16
CA ILE A 84 -10.79 5.97 -4.16
C ILE A 84 -12.16 5.82 -3.48
N THR A 85 -12.32 4.73 -2.74
CA THR A 85 -13.55 4.41 -2.01
C THR A 85 -13.20 3.93 -0.61
N GLY A 86 -14.14 4.11 0.31
CA GLY A 86 -13.94 3.80 1.72
C GLY A 86 -15.25 3.80 2.48
N ARG A 87 -15.51 2.74 3.24
CA ARG A 87 -16.54 2.67 4.27
C ARG A 87 -15.86 2.56 5.62
N ASN A 88 -16.34 3.31 6.61
CA ASN A 88 -15.78 3.37 7.97
C ASN A 88 -14.27 3.72 8.01
N ILE A 89 -13.79 4.45 7.00
CA ILE A 89 -12.39 4.90 6.87
C ILE A 89 -12.34 6.33 6.37
N GLY A 90 -11.40 7.12 6.90
CA GLY A 90 -11.15 8.48 6.42
C GLY A 90 -10.54 8.46 5.02
N LYS A 91 -11.15 9.19 4.07
CA LYS A 91 -10.57 9.42 2.75
C LYS A 91 -9.38 10.37 2.89
N ALA A 92 -8.19 9.80 2.81
CA ALA A 92 -6.94 10.55 2.93
C ALA A 92 -6.01 10.34 1.73
N SER A 93 -5.28 11.38 1.37
CA SER A 93 -4.10 11.24 0.53
C SER A 93 -2.88 11.09 1.42
N ARG A 94 -1.96 10.22 1.03
CA ARG A 94 -0.65 10.10 1.67
C ARG A 94 0.42 10.40 0.64
N VAL A 95 1.42 11.15 1.07
CA VAL A 95 2.65 11.38 0.33
C VAL A 95 3.79 10.95 1.23
N ASN A 96 4.75 10.24 0.67
CA ASN A 96 5.98 9.88 1.33
C ASN A 96 7.17 10.30 0.46
N VAL A 97 8.24 10.67 1.13
CA VAL A 97 9.53 10.97 0.51
C VAL A 97 10.58 10.39 1.44
N GLY A 98 11.64 9.84 0.86
CA GLY A 98 12.71 9.26 1.66
C GLY A 98 13.94 8.94 0.85
N THR A 99 14.95 8.45 1.55
CA THR A 99 16.23 8.04 0.99
C THR A 99 16.50 6.58 1.32
N VAL A 100 17.16 5.87 0.41
CA VAL A 100 17.59 4.50 0.57
C VAL A 100 19.12 4.47 0.57
N LEU A 101 19.70 3.87 1.61
CA LEU A 101 21.14 3.65 1.70
C LEU A 101 21.43 2.17 1.46
N ARG A 102 22.35 1.88 0.56
CA ARG A 102 22.90 0.54 0.38
C ARG A 102 24.12 0.41 1.29
N LEU A 103 24.01 -0.40 2.34
CA LEU A 103 25.10 -0.71 3.26
C LEU A 103 25.74 -2.04 2.85
N GLY A 104 26.99 -1.99 2.38
CA GLY A 104 27.75 -3.17 1.92
C GLY A 104 27.73 -3.36 0.39
N GLN A 105 28.83 -3.93 -0.13
CA GLN A 105 29.00 -4.31 -1.54
C GLN A 105 28.24 -5.59 -1.86
#